data_AF-A0A6L9XZW3-F1
#
_entry.id   AF-A0A6L9XZW3-F1
#
_cell.length_a   1.000
_cell.length_b   1.000
_cell.length_c   1.000
_cell.angle_alpha   90.00
_cell.angle_beta   90.00
_cell.angle_gamma   90.00
#
_symmetry.space_group_name_H-M   'P 1'
#
loop_
_entity.id
_entity.type
_entity.pdbx_description
1 polymer ?
#
loop_
_entity_poly.entity_id
_entity_poly.type
_entity_poly.pdbx_seq_one_letter_code
_entity_poly.pdbx_strand_id
1 'polypeptide(L)' 'MRNAGDHTLRGVTVSVFGTSRFRVAAPAVVHPGAAVHATVDGPDPARDTILVVRWFAPDGAEYLWQVSF' A
#
# COMPACT_ATOMS: atom_id res chain seq x y z
N MET A 1 -2.71 0.03 5.93
CA MET A 1 -2.40 -1.42 5.87
C MET A 1 -1.56 -1.79 7.08
N ARG A 2 -1.86 -2.89 7.76
CA ARG A 2 -1.08 -3.38 8.92
C ARG A 2 -0.36 -4.67 8.53
N ASN A 3 0.91 -4.79 8.87
CA ASN A 3 1.62 -6.06 8.75
C ASN A 3 1.16 -7.01 9.86
N ALA A 4 0.27 -7.94 9.52
CA ALA A 4 -0.25 -8.94 10.43
C ALA A 4 0.58 -10.24 10.46
N GLY A 5 1.65 -10.32 9.66
CA GLY A 5 2.59 -11.45 9.66
C GLY A 5 3.68 -11.28 10.71
N ASP A 6 4.56 -12.29 10.77
CA ASP A 6 5.72 -12.37 11.66
C ASP A 6 7.04 -11.96 10.97
N HIS A 7 7.00 -11.58 9.69
CA HIS A 7 8.17 -11.17 8.91
C HIS A 7 8.14 -9.69 8.55
N THR A 8 9.33 -9.09 8.41
CA THR A 8 9.45 -7.69 7.95
C THR A 8 9.18 -7.60 6.45
N LEU A 9 8.25 -6.73 6.06
CA LEU A 9 7.96 -6.46 4.65
C LEU A 9 8.97 -5.47 4.10
N ARG A 10 9.47 -5.71 2.89
CA ARG A 10 10.45 -4.84 2.22
C ARG A 10 9.94 -4.39 0.86
N GLY A 11 10.47 -3.26 0.39
CA GLY A 11 10.11 -2.68 -0.90
C GLY A 11 8.64 -2.22 -0.96
N VAL A 12 8.04 -1.89 0.19
CA VAL A 12 6.62 -1.52 0.26
C VAL A 12 6.39 -0.30 -0.60
N THR A 13 5.61 -0.46 -1.67
CA THR A 13 5.21 0.60 -2.58
C THR A 13 3.71 0.70 -2.58
N VAL A 14 3.20 1.93 -2.61
CA VAL A 14 1.78 2.17 -2.78
C VAL A 14 1.56 3.08 -3.98
N SER A 15 0.62 2.69 -4.83
CA SER A 15 0.28 3.37 -6.08
C SER A 15 -1.22 3.59 -6.14
N VAL A 16 -1.63 4.72 -6.73
CA VAL A 16 -3.03 5.06 -6.99
C VAL A 16 -3.21 5.28 -8.48
N PHE A 17 -4.30 4.75 -9.00
CA PHE A 17 -4.74 4.94 -10.38
C PHE A 17 -6.13 5.55 -10.40
N GLY A 18 -6.38 6.45 -11.36
CA GLY A 18 -7.63 7.17 -11.50
C GLY A 18 -7.46 8.69 -11.35
N THR A 19 -8.54 9.37 -10.98
CA THR A 19 -8.58 10.85 -10.86
C THR A 19 -8.05 11.35 -9.52
N SER A 20 -7.88 10.44 -8.56
CA SER A 20 -7.34 10.75 -7.23
C SER A 20 -5.83 10.89 -7.23
N ARG A 21 -5.35 11.78 -6.37
CA ARG A 21 -3.94 11.95 -6.06
C ARG A 21 -3.60 11.19 -4.79
N PHE A 22 -2.35 10.79 -4.74
CA PHE A 22 -1.82 10.02 -3.64
C PHE A 22 -0.73 10.78 -2.91
N ARG A 23 -0.87 10.93 -1.60
CA ARG A 23 0.19 11.46 -0.74
C ARG A 23 0.59 10.37 0.23
N VAL A 24 1.78 9.83 0.03
CA VAL A 24 2.33 8.81 0.91
C VAL A 24 3.80 9.05 1.19
N ALA A 25 4.15 8.87 2.46
CA ALA A 25 5.50 8.58 2.91
C ALA A 25 5.50 7.10 3.33
N ALA A 26 5.53 6.18 2.38
CA ALA A 26 5.56 4.75 2.71
C ALA A 26 7.00 4.46 3.13
N PRO A 27 7.25 3.96 4.35
CA PRO A 27 8.56 3.43 4.64
C PRO A 27 8.78 2.22 3.72
N ALA A 28 9.96 2.15 3.09
CA ALA A 28 10.34 1.01 2.26
C ALA A 28 10.38 -0.32 3.05
N VAL A 29 10.24 -0.27 4.38
CA VAL A 29 10.30 -1.39 5.31
C VAL A 29 9.17 -1.27 6.34
N VAL A 30 8.43 -2.37 6.57
CA VAL A 30 7.34 -2.44 7.55
C VAL A 30 7.55 -3.64 8.46
N HIS A 31 7.88 -3.37 9.73
CA HIS A 31 8.09 -4.42 10.73
C HIS A 31 6.79 -5.15 11.12
N PRO A 32 6.88 -6.38 11.66
CA PRO A 32 5.72 -7.08 12.21
C PRO A 32 4.90 -6.20 13.16
N GLY A 33 3.58 -6.19 12.98
CA GLY A 33 2.65 -5.40 13.79
C GLY A 33 2.56 -3.91 13.44
N ALA A 34 3.52 -3.35 12.70
CA ALA A 34 3.51 -1.96 12.26
C ALA A 34 2.48 -1.71 11.14
N ALA A 35 2.10 -0.45 10.98
CA ALA A 35 1.12 -0.03 9.97
C ALA A 35 1.65 1.09 9.09
N VAL A 36 1.30 1.00 7.80
CA VAL A 36 1.46 2.09 6.84
C VAL A 36 0.12 2.80 6.69
N HIS A 37 0.16 4.10 6.91
CA HIS A 37 -0.96 5.01 6.71
C HIS A 37 -0.76 5.76 5.38
N ALA A 38 -1.83 5.81 4.61
CA ALA A 38 -1.84 6.42 3.30
C ALA A 38 -3.11 7.25 3.16
N THR A 39 -2.98 8.46 2.64
CA THR A 39 -4.12 9.33 2.37
C THR A 39 -4.30 9.45 0.86
N VAL A 40 -5.52 9.20 0.42
CA VAL A 40 -5.94 9.36 -0.98
C VAL A 40 -6.83 10.59 -1.02
N ASP A 41 -6.43 11.58 -1.82
CA ASP A 41 -7.14 12.86 -1.94
C ASP A 41 -7.58 13.04 -3.40
N GLY A 42 -8.86 13.34 -3.63
CA GLY A 42 -9.41 13.49 -4.98
C GLY A 42 -10.80 14.12 -4.98
N PRO A 43 -11.30 14.54 -6.15
CA PRO A 43 -12.65 15.11 -6.27
C PRO A 43 -13.75 14.09 -5.97
N ASP A 44 -13.54 12.81 -6.30
CA ASP A 44 -14.41 11.68 -5.92
C ASP A 44 -13.60 10.37 -5.82
N PRO A 45 -12.83 10.17 -4.75
CA PRO A 45 -12.00 8.98 -4.58
C PRO A 45 -12.79 7.68 -4.38
N ALA A 46 -14.11 7.78 -4.20
CA ALA A 46 -14.97 6.64 -3.95
C ALA A 46 -15.59 6.03 -5.22
N ARG A 47 -15.28 6.58 -6.41
CA ARG A 47 -15.88 6.12 -7.68
C ARG A 47 -14.88 5.69 -8.74
N ASP A 48 -13.73 6.36 -8.79
CA ASP A 48 -12.75 6.18 -9.87
C ASP A 48 -11.34 6.07 -9.28
N THR A 49 -11.15 5.17 -8.32
CA THR A 49 -9.85 5.01 -7.67
C THR A 49 -9.51 3.55 -7.40
N ILE A 50 -8.32 3.17 -7.86
CA ILE A 50 -7.70 1.89 -7.53
C ILE A 50 -6.44 2.17 -6.70
N LEU A 51 -6.38 1.56 -5.51
CA LEU A 51 -5.20 1.54 -4.67
C LEU A 51 -4.52 0.18 -4.81
N VAL A 52 -3.22 0.21 -5.11
CA VAL A 52 -2.37 -0.99 -5.16
C VAL A 52 -1.25 -0.84 -4.15
N VAL A 53 -1.17 -1.80 -3.22
CA VAL A 53 -0.05 -1.95 -2.28
C VAL A 53 0.73 -3.18 -2.68
N ARG A 54 2.03 -3.04 -2.95
CA ARG A 54 2.92 -4.17 -3.27
C ARG A 54 4.10 -4.23 -2.30
N TRP A 55 4.58 -5.44 -2.04
CA TRP A 55 5.76 -5.68 -1.20
C TRP A 55 6.38 -7.04 -1.53
N PHE A 56 7.61 -7.24 -1.05
CA PHE A 56 8.34 -8.48 -1.20
C PHE A 56 8.50 -9.17 0.16
N ALA A 57 8.28 -10.48 0.18
CA ALA A 57 8.62 -11.34 1.31
C ALA A 57 10.12 -11.68 1.31
N PRO A 58 10.66 -12.21 2.43
CA PRO A 58 12.08 -12.55 2.54
C PRO A 58 12.58 -13.58 1.53
N ASP A 59 11.68 -14.44 1.03
CA ASP A 59 11.94 -15.45 -0.01
C ASP A 59 11.94 -14.86 -1.44
N GLY A 60 11.69 -13.55 -1.57
CA GLY A 60 11.62 -12.85 -2.84
C GLY A 60 10.25 -12.91 -3.52
N ALA A 61 9.26 -13.60 -2.93
CA ALA A 61 7.91 -13.60 -3.47
C ALA A 61 7.29 -12.19 -3.40
N GLU A 62 6.68 -11.76 -4.51
CA GLU A 62 5.93 -10.52 -4.57
C GLU A 62 4.49 -10.76 -4.13
N TYR A 63 4.01 -9.88 -3.27
CA TYR A 63 2.63 -9.84 -2.82
C TYR A 63 2.01 -8.51 -3.21
N LEU A 64 0.74 -8.58 -3.61
CA LEU A 64 -0.04 -7.44 -4.02
C LEU A 64 -1.40 -7.47 -3.34
N TRP A 65 -1.79 -6.32 -2.80
CA TRP A 65 -3.13 -6.08 -2.32
C TRP A 65 -3.74 -4.92 -3.11
N GLN A 66 -4.88 -5.19 -3.75
CA GLN A 66 -5.63 -4.23 -4.53
C GLN A 66 -6.95 -3.90 -3.83
N VAL A 67 -7.30 -2.62 -3.81
CA VAL A 67 -8.62 -2.15 -3.42
C VAL A 67 -9.16 -1.23 -4.53
N SER A 68 -10.40 -1.44 -4.92
CA SER A 68 -11.13 -0.58 -5.85
C SER A 68 -12.35 0.00 -5.14
N PHE A 69 -12.62 1.28 -5.39
CA PHE A 69 -13.79 2.00 -4.89
C PHE A 69 -14.69 2.37 -6.05
#